data_AF-A0AAN6PR43-F1
#
_entry.id   AF-A0AAN6PR43-F1
#
_cell.length_a   1.000
_cell.length_b   1.000
_cell.length_c   1.000
_cell.angle_alpha   90.00
_cell.angle_beta   90.00
_cell.angle_gamma   90.00
#
_symmetry.space_group_name_H-M   'P 1'
#
loop_
_entity.id
_entity.type
_entity.pdbx_description
1 polymer ?
#
loop_
_entity_poly.entity_id
_entity_poly.type
_entity_poly.pdbx_seq_one_letter_code
_entity_poly.pdbx_strand_id
1 'polypeptide(L)'
;MTNYKALLAALLAFTGLATAHMEMTYPPPLLFKSNPNTSPDKVDYSMTSPLRADGSDFPCKGYLSLLNTPEGKAVASWTAGGTYNFTISGGAAHGGGSCQAALSVDGGRTFRVMHSYEGGCPGQGQSFFAFAVPGDVPATEQGVFAWTWFNNLGNREMYMNCAVVVIEGSSGGGSDRVSFDDRPGLFTANIGNGCRTVDSADVKYPDPGPDVDSNGSSTPPTGSCGAESSSGRGSPGSGGNAGSCSGTGKTWTPGNDWPSWFQSGTPKMAGYSYLSPQFVVIQILDIVSFDAVISAPPPPDCTT
;
A
#
# COMPACT_ATOMS: atom_id res chain seq x y z
N MET A 1 7.37 47.61 32.50
CA MET A 1 6.79 47.39 31.16
C MET A 1 7.18 46.00 30.74
N THR A 2 6.27 45.05 30.89
CA THR A 2 6.52 43.62 30.70
C THR A 2 6.67 43.36 29.20
N ASN A 3 7.76 42.72 28.76
CA ASN A 3 8.07 42.56 27.33
C ASN A 3 7.18 41.47 26.68
N TYR A 4 5.95 41.84 26.30
CA TYR A 4 4.97 40.96 25.64
C TYR A 4 5.45 40.39 24.29
N LYS A 5 6.49 41.00 23.69
CA LYS A 5 7.07 40.59 22.40
C LYS A 5 7.80 39.25 22.46
N ALA A 6 8.33 38.86 23.61
CA ALA A 6 9.03 37.57 23.78
C ALA A 6 8.06 36.38 23.87
N LEU A 7 6.80 36.61 24.30
CA LEU A 7 5.79 35.56 24.43
C LEU A 7 5.12 35.20 23.08
N LEU A 8 5.04 36.14 22.13
CA LEU A 8 4.48 35.89 20.79
C LEU A 8 5.42 35.11 19.86
N ALA A 9 6.74 35.14 20.11
CA ALA A 9 7.71 34.40 19.30
C ALA A 9 7.79 32.89 19.68
N ALA A 10 7.33 32.51 20.87
CA ALA A 10 7.34 31.12 21.32
C ALA A 10 6.13 30.30 20.83
N LEU A 11 5.08 30.94 20.31
CA LEU A 11 3.83 30.27 19.91
C LEU A 11 3.80 29.80 18.44
N LEU A 12 4.78 30.17 17.62
CA LEU A 12 4.86 29.82 16.19
C LEU A 12 5.77 28.61 15.90
N ALA A 13 6.36 27.99 16.93
CA ALA A 13 7.23 26.82 16.79
C ALA A 13 6.49 25.47 16.94
N PHE A 14 5.15 25.47 17.03
CA PHE A 14 4.36 24.26 16.80
C PHE A 14 4.15 24.07 15.29
N THR A 15 5.25 23.91 14.56
CA THR A 15 5.20 23.29 13.24
C THR A 15 4.62 21.90 13.46
N GLY A 16 3.44 21.63 12.89
CA GLY A 16 2.77 20.35 13.03
C GLY A 16 3.74 19.22 12.75
N LEU A 17 3.75 18.20 13.61
CA LEU A 17 4.38 16.92 13.31
C LEU A 17 3.67 16.39 12.07
N ALA A 18 4.20 16.70 10.88
CA ALA A 18 3.76 16.04 9.67
C ALA A 18 4.04 14.56 9.91
N THR A 19 2.97 13.77 10.06
CA THR A 19 3.10 12.32 10.11
C THR A 19 3.70 11.92 8.77
N ALA A 20 4.99 11.59 8.82
CA ALA A 20 5.65 11.03 7.67
C ALA A 20 5.03 9.65 7.46
N HIS A 21 4.56 9.41 6.23
CA HIS A 21 4.01 8.15 5.74
C HIS A 21 2.54 7.88 6.12
N MET A 22 2.07 6.69 5.77
CA MET A 22 0.68 6.27 5.77
C MET A 22 0.50 5.00 6.60
N GLU A 23 -0.67 4.86 7.23
CA GLU A 23 -1.07 3.71 8.05
C GLU A 23 -2.48 3.26 7.68
N MET A 24 -2.74 1.96 7.81
CA MET A 24 -4.09 1.43 7.78
C MET A 24 -4.81 1.82 9.08
N THR A 25 -5.98 2.41 8.94
CA THR A 25 -6.84 2.81 10.07
C THR A 25 -8.08 1.94 10.19
N TYR A 26 -8.48 1.27 9.11
CA TYR A 26 -9.56 0.28 9.10
C TYR A 26 -9.22 -0.88 8.14
N PRO A 27 -9.48 -2.15 8.54
CA PRO A 27 -9.74 -2.57 9.92
C PRO A 27 -8.58 -2.16 10.86
N PRO A 28 -8.83 -1.80 12.14
CA PRO A 28 -7.77 -1.31 13.04
C PRO A 28 -6.62 -2.34 13.21
N PRO A 29 -5.38 -2.02 12.80
CA PRO A 29 -4.27 -2.97 12.90
C PRO A 29 -3.92 -3.35 14.34
N LEU A 30 -3.20 -4.46 14.52
CA LEU A 30 -2.56 -4.83 15.79
C LEU A 30 -1.73 -3.67 16.33
N LEU A 31 -1.87 -3.36 17.62
CA LEU A 31 -1.19 -2.27 18.32
C LEU A 31 -1.49 -0.84 17.80
N PHE A 32 -2.44 -0.67 16.89
CA PHE A 32 -2.87 0.66 16.46
C PHE A 32 -3.57 1.40 17.60
N LYS A 33 -3.33 2.72 17.71
CA LYS A 33 -3.87 3.58 18.78
C LYS A 33 -5.40 3.52 18.96
N SER A 34 -6.13 3.25 17.88
CA SER A 34 -7.60 3.15 17.90
C SER A 34 -8.11 1.72 17.77
N ASN A 35 -7.23 0.71 17.86
CA ASN A 35 -7.67 -0.68 17.96
C ASN A 35 -8.23 -0.91 19.38
N PRO A 36 -9.49 -1.35 19.52
CA PRO A 36 -10.15 -1.51 20.82
C PRO A 36 -9.50 -2.55 21.73
N ASN A 37 -8.67 -3.44 21.17
CA ASN A 37 -7.95 -4.48 21.90
C ASN A 37 -6.53 -4.05 22.30
N THR A 38 -6.08 -2.85 21.93
CA THR A 38 -4.74 -2.34 22.26
C THR A 38 -4.77 -1.49 23.52
N SER A 39 -4.06 -1.94 24.56
CA SER A 39 -3.85 -1.13 25.77
C SER A 39 -3.01 0.12 25.46
N PRO A 40 -3.27 1.28 26.10
CA PRO A 40 -2.54 2.52 25.82
C PRO A 40 -1.01 2.43 25.95
N ASP A 41 -0.49 1.58 26.84
CA ASP A 41 0.95 1.36 27.04
C ASP A 41 1.59 0.46 25.98
N LYS A 42 0.78 -0.16 25.12
CA LYS A 42 1.20 -1.07 24.04
C LYS A 42 1.09 -0.47 22.64
N VAL A 43 0.59 0.75 22.54
CA VAL A 43 0.38 1.42 21.25
C VAL A 43 1.70 1.54 20.48
N ASP A 44 1.68 1.09 19.23
CA ASP A 44 2.75 1.37 18.28
C ASP A 44 2.54 2.77 17.68
N TYR A 45 3.34 3.73 18.17
CA TYR A 45 3.37 5.09 17.63
C TYR A 45 4.16 5.21 16.31
N SER A 46 4.75 4.12 15.84
CA SER A 46 5.49 4.00 14.58
C SER A 46 4.74 3.19 13.52
N MET A 47 3.41 3.09 13.63
CA MET A 47 2.56 2.33 12.70
C MET A 47 2.69 2.80 11.25
N THR A 48 2.89 4.11 11.04
CA THR A 48 3.16 4.69 9.72
C THR A 48 4.56 4.37 9.19
N SER A 49 5.49 3.88 10.01
CA SER A 49 6.85 3.58 9.55
C SER A 49 6.88 2.32 8.68
N PRO A 50 7.74 2.29 7.64
CA PRO A 50 7.91 1.09 6.83
C PRO A 50 8.44 -0.06 7.67
N LEU A 51 8.37 -1.27 7.11
CA LEU A 51 9.14 -2.40 7.61
C LEU A 51 10.64 -2.08 7.55
N ARG A 52 11.42 -2.73 8.41
CA ARG A 52 12.87 -2.60 8.40
C ARG A 52 13.43 -3.13 7.08
N ALA A 53 14.44 -2.43 6.57
CA ALA A 53 15.08 -2.77 5.30
C ALA A 53 15.79 -4.13 5.31
N ASP A 54 16.03 -4.73 6.48
CA ASP A 54 16.57 -6.08 6.65
C ASP A 54 15.49 -7.17 6.78
N GLY A 55 14.20 -6.78 6.79
CA GLY A 55 13.06 -7.67 6.95
C GLY A 55 12.88 -8.26 8.34
N SER A 56 13.62 -7.79 9.35
CA SER A 56 13.60 -8.37 10.71
C SER A 56 12.27 -8.21 11.44
N ASP A 57 11.37 -7.33 10.97
CA ASP A 57 10.01 -7.15 11.47
C ASP A 57 8.94 -7.57 10.45
N PHE A 58 9.32 -8.24 9.36
CA PHE A 58 8.36 -8.90 8.47
C PHE A 58 7.98 -10.29 9.00
N PRO A 59 6.70 -10.71 8.94
CA PRO A 59 5.52 -9.93 8.53
C PRO A 59 4.90 -9.13 9.69
N CYS A 60 3.98 -8.22 9.33
CA CYS A 60 3.09 -7.51 10.27
C CYS A 60 3.84 -6.75 11.39
N LYS A 61 5.00 -6.16 11.09
CA LYS A 61 5.87 -5.44 12.04
C LYS A 61 6.26 -6.30 13.26
N GLY A 62 6.25 -7.63 13.12
CA GLY A 62 6.57 -8.59 14.17
C GLY A 62 5.44 -8.89 15.15
N TYR A 63 4.21 -8.44 14.88
CA TYR A 63 3.09 -8.50 15.84
C TYR A 63 2.29 -9.81 15.83
N LEU A 64 2.65 -10.79 15.00
CA LEU A 64 1.92 -12.06 14.92
C LEU A 64 1.97 -12.88 16.24
N SER A 65 2.91 -12.60 17.13
CA SER A 65 2.95 -13.24 18.46
C SER A 65 1.73 -12.88 19.34
N LEU A 66 0.98 -11.83 18.99
CA LEU A 66 -0.20 -11.36 19.71
C LEU A 66 -1.47 -12.14 19.36
N LEU A 67 -1.50 -12.95 18.29
CA LEU A 67 -2.75 -13.56 17.81
C LEU A 67 -3.48 -14.41 18.87
N ASN A 68 -2.74 -15.01 19.80
CA ASN A 68 -3.29 -15.83 20.88
C ASN A 68 -3.43 -15.09 22.21
N THR A 69 -3.38 -13.76 22.19
CA THR A 69 -3.52 -12.90 23.38
C THR A 69 -4.78 -12.03 23.26
N PRO A 70 -5.22 -11.35 24.34
CA PRO A 70 -6.34 -10.41 24.26
C PRO A 70 -6.16 -9.31 23.21
N GLU A 71 -4.92 -8.87 22.96
CA GLU A 71 -4.56 -7.87 21.95
C GLU A 71 -4.80 -8.36 20.52
N GLY A 72 -4.72 -9.68 20.29
CA GLY A 72 -4.95 -10.32 18.99
C GLY A 72 -6.42 -10.62 18.69
N LYS A 73 -7.37 -10.12 19.47
CA LYS A 73 -8.80 -10.29 19.16
C LYS A 73 -9.16 -9.62 17.83
N ALA A 74 -10.07 -10.27 17.09
CA ALA A 74 -10.59 -9.74 15.84
C ALA A 74 -11.27 -8.38 16.03
N VAL A 75 -11.09 -7.50 15.03
CA VAL A 75 -11.63 -6.14 15.01
C VAL A 75 -12.68 -5.92 13.92
N ALA A 76 -12.87 -6.91 13.06
CA ALA A 76 -13.92 -6.94 12.04
C ALA A 76 -14.37 -8.39 11.80
N SER A 77 -15.60 -8.56 11.31
CA SER A 77 -16.11 -9.85 10.81
C SER A 77 -16.51 -9.68 9.35
N TRP A 78 -16.09 -10.61 8.52
CA TRP A 78 -16.38 -10.68 7.10
C TRP A 78 -16.93 -12.06 6.77
N THR A 79 -17.80 -12.14 5.77
CA THR A 79 -18.31 -13.39 5.23
C THR A 79 -17.59 -13.67 3.93
N ALA A 80 -17.16 -14.92 3.72
CA ALA A 80 -16.58 -15.35 2.45
C ALA A 80 -17.54 -15.03 1.28
N GLY A 81 -17.00 -14.47 0.19
CA GLY A 81 -17.76 -13.98 -0.96
C GLY A 81 -18.29 -12.55 -0.82
N GLY A 82 -18.12 -11.92 0.35
CA GLY A 82 -18.50 -10.53 0.58
C GLY A 82 -17.48 -9.52 0.04
N THR A 83 -17.95 -8.30 -0.20
CA THR A 83 -17.09 -7.15 -0.54
C THR A 83 -16.91 -6.25 0.66
N TYR A 84 -15.65 -5.89 0.93
CA TYR A 84 -15.24 -5.08 2.07
C TYR A 84 -14.27 -4.00 1.62
N ASN A 85 -13.78 -3.21 2.57
CA ASN A 85 -12.79 -2.20 2.30
C ASN A 85 -11.73 -2.13 3.39
N PHE A 86 -10.61 -1.52 3.05
CA PHE A 86 -9.65 -0.99 4.02
C PHE A 86 -9.49 0.52 3.81
N THR A 87 -9.15 1.22 4.89
CA THR A 87 -8.95 2.66 4.90
C THR A 87 -7.52 2.99 5.29
N ILE A 88 -6.85 3.79 4.47
CA ILE A 88 -5.51 4.29 4.73
C ILE A 88 -5.59 5.78 5.05
N SER A 89 -4.87 6.20 6.07
CA SER A 89 -4.72 7.61 6.46
C SER A 89 -3.25 7.90 6.78
N GLY A 90 -2.87 9.17 6.81
CA GLY A 90 -1.50 9.58 7.11
C GLY A 90 -1.21 10.96 6.55
N GLY A 91 0.07 11.35 6.53
CA GLY A 91 0.48 12.69 6.11
C GLY A 91 1.28 12.74 4.81
N ALA A 92 1.83 11.62 4.35
CA ALA A 92 2.60 11.60 3.10
C ALA A 92 2.34 10.31 2.31
N ALA A 93 1.49 10.41 1.30
CA ALA A 93 1.19 9.30 0.40
C ALA A 93 2.28 9.05 -0.65
N HIS A 94 3.36 9.84 -0.69
CA HIS A 94 4.52 9.63 -1.56
C HIS A 94 4.19 9.41 -3.05
N GLY A 95 3.28 10.21 -3.58
CA GLY A 95 2.81 10.07 -4.97
C GLY A 95 1.94 8.84 -5.22
N GLY A 96 1.52 8.14 -4.16
CA GLY A 96 0.85 6.85 -4.23
C GLY A 96 1.89 5.72 -4.28
N GLY A 97 1.78 4.89 -5.30
CA GLY A 97 2.46 3.60 -5.35
C GLY A 97 1.46 2.49 -5.62
N SER A 98 1.85 1.29 -5.21
CA SER A 98 1.03 0.10 -5.40
C SER A 98 0.83 -0.64 -4.09
N CYS A 99 -0.37 -1.18 -3.90
CA CYS A 99 -0.74 -1.91 -2.70
C CYS A 99 -1.28 -3.31 -3.01
N GLN A 100 -1.24 -4.19 -2.00
CA GLN A 100 -2.04 -5.42 -2.01
C GLN A 100 -2.89 -5.50 -0.74
N ALA A 101 -4.09 -6.05 -0.93
CA ALA A 101 -4.94 -6.58 0.14
C ALA A 101 -4.77 -8.09 0.14
N ALA A 102 -4.30 -8.66 1.26
CA ALA A 102 -4.06 -10.09 1.39
C ALA A 102 -4.63 -10.64 2.69
N LEU A 103 -4.91 -11.94 2.69
CA LEU A 103 -5.47 -12.64 3.84
C LEU A 103 -4.64 -13.88 4.16
N SER A 104 -4.41 -14.09 5.45
CA SER A 104 -3.92 -15.36 6.00
C SER A 104 -5.01 -15.99 6.85
N VAL A 105 -5.20 -17.30 6.69
CA VAL A 105 -6.08 -18.12 7.55
C VAL A 105 -5.28 -19.10 8.41
N ASP A 106 -3.95 -18.98 8.41
CA ASP A 106 -3.02 -19.95 8.99
C ASP A 106 -2.08 -19.35 10.04
N GLY A 107 -2.52 -18.25 10.68
CA GLY A 107 -1.78 -17.55 11.74
C GLY A 107 -0.68 -16.61 11.20
N GLY A 108 -0.83 -16.14 9.97
CA GLY A 108 0.14 -15.26 9.30
C GLY A 108 1.36 -15.99 8.73
N ARG A 109 1.31 -17.33 8.58
CA ARG A 109 2.41 -18.11 7.99
C ARG A 109 2.43 -17.97 6.48
N THR A 110 1.26 -17.96 5.85
CA THR A 110 1.07 -17.70 4.42
C THR A 110 -0.01 -16.66 4.21
N PHE A 111 0.19 -15.81 3.20
CA PHE A 111 -0.76 -14.77 2.80
C PHE A 111 -1.13 -14.99 1.35
N ARG A 112 -2.44 -14.89 1.05
CA ARG A 112 -2.99 -14.97 -0.31
C ARG A 112 -3.53 -13.62 -0.73
N VAL A 113 -3.10 -13.15 -1.89
CA VAL A 113 -3.53 -11.86 -2.45
C VAL A 113 -5.00 -11.95 -2.87
N MET A 114 -5.83 -11.12 -2.25
CA MET A 114 -7.23 -10.97 -2.61
C MET A 114 -7.40 -9.90 -3.69
N HIS A 115 -6.64 -8.80 -3.62
CA HIS A 115 -6.71 -7.72 -4.59
C HIS A 115 -5.38 -6.98 -4.69
N SER A 116 -4.99 -6.60 -5.91
CA SER A 116 -3.81 -5.76 -6.19
C SER A 116 -4.23 -4.40 -6.76
N TYR A 117 -3.59 -3.33 -6.28
CA TYR A 117 -3.83 -1.96 -6.75
C TYR A 117 -2.52 -1.42 -7.34
N GLU A 118 -2.38 -1.48 -8.66
CA GLU A 118 -1.20 -1.03 -9.40
C GLU A 118 -1.35 0.47 -9.74
N GLY A 119 -0.95 1.31 -8.79
CA GLY A 119 -0.96 2.76 -8.94
C GLY A 119 -2.07 3.44 -8.13
N GLY A 120 -1.82 4.68 -7.72
CA GLY A 120 -2.78 5.48 -6.95
C GLY A 120 -3.09 4.95 -5.54
N CYS A 121 -2.29 4.02 -5.01
CA CYS A 121 -2.47 3.52 -3.65
C CYS A 121 -1.26 3.80 -2.75
N PRO A 122 -1.45 4.43 -1.57
CA PRO A 122 -2.68 5.08 -1.11
C PRO A 122 -2.91 6.42 -1.82
N GLY A 123 -4.13 6.96 -1.70
CA GLY A 123 -4.43 8.32 -2.15
C GLY A 123 -3.87 9.38 -1.18
N GLN A 124 -3.84 10.64 -1.61
CA GLN A 124 -3.52 11.77 -0.73
C GLN A 124 -4.58 11.92 0.36
N GLY A 125 -4.15 12.06 1.62
CA GLY A 125 -5.06 12.11 2.76
C GLY A 125 -5.70 10.75 3.07
N GLN A 126 -6.95 10.77 3.54
CA GLN A 126 -7.69 9.53 3.79
C GLN A 126 -8.18 8.92 2.47
N SER A 127 -7.91 7.63 2.26
CA SER A 127 -8.32 6.90 1.06
C SER A 127 -8.90 5.52 1.42
N PHE A 128 -9.78 5.03 0.56
CA PHE A 128 -10.56 3.80 0.77
C PHE A 128 -10.40 2.89 -0.45
N PHE A 129 -10.23 1.60 -0.20
CA PHE A 129 -9.97 0.60 -1.25
C PHE A 129 -10.86 -0.62 -1.02
N ALA A 130 -11.66 -0.98 -2.02
CA ALA A 130 -12.62 -2.07 -1.94
C ALA A 130 -12.03 -3.36 -2.51
N PHE A 131 -12.27 -4.49 -1.82
CA PHE A 131 -11.84 -5.82 -2.26
C PHE A 131 -12.93 -6.85 -1.96
N ALA A 132 -12.93 -7.94 -2.72
CA ALA A 132 -13.75 -9.12 -2.41
C ALA A 132 -12.94 -10.12 -1.58
N VAL A 133 -13.56 -10.68 -0.54
CA VAL A 133 -13.05 -11.89 0.11
C VAL A 133 -13.50 -13.08 -0.74
N PRO A 134 -12.60 -13.96 -1.21
CA PRO A 134 -12.99 -15.11 -2.02
C PRO A 134 -14.04 -15.98 -1.29
N GLY A 135 -15.00 -16.52 -2.02
CA GLY A 135 -16.12 -17.29 -1.49
C GLY A 135 -15.77 -18.69 -1.03
N ASP A 136 -14.57 -19.18 -1.35
CA ASP A 136 -14.01 -20.45 -0.89
C ASP A 136 -13.00 -20.31 0.27
N VAL A 137 -12.80 -19.09 0.80
CA VAL A 137 -11.97 -18.88 1.99
C VAL A 137 -12.52 -19.71 3.16
N PRO A 138 -11.69 -20.54 3.82
CA PRO A 138 -12.11 -21.28 5.00
C PRO A 138 -12.55 -20.34 6.14
N ALA A 139 -13.60 -20.72 6.85
CA ALA A 139 -14.00 -19.99 8.05
C ALA A 139 -12.88 -20.00 9.10
N THR A 140 -12.63 -18.85 9.74
CA THR A 140 -11.61 -18.70 10.77
C THR A 140 -11.94 -17.56 11.73
N GLU A 141 -11.70 -17.77 13.02
CA GLU A 141 -11.84 -16.74 14.06
C GLU A 141 -10.59 -15.84 14.19
N GLN A 142 -9.49 -16.22 13.53
CA GLN A 142 -8.20 -15.54 13.61
C GLN A 142 -7.58 -15.36 12.22
N GLY A 143 -8.38 -14.85 11.27
CA GLY A 143 -7.85 -14.40 9.98
C GLY A 143 -6.94 -13.18 10.17
N VAL A 144 -5.83 -13.11 9.43
CA VAL A 144 -4.93 -11.95 9.43
C VAL A 144 -5.04 -11.25 8.09
N PHE A 145 -5.72 -10.11 8.08
CA PHE A 145 -5.75 -9.22 6.93
C PHE A 145 -4.48 -8.37 6.91
N ALA A 146 -3.83 -8.27 5.75
CA ALA A 146 -2.67 -7.43 5.53
C ALA A 146 -2.93 -6.43 4.41
N TRP A 147 -2.67 -5.16 4.71
CA TRP A 147 -2.38 -4.14 3.70
C TRP A 147 -0.87 -4.04 3.55
N THR A 148 -0.39 -4.15 2.30
CA THR A 148 0.99 -3.80 1.95
C THR A 148 1.02 -2.63 0.97
N TRP A 149 2.10 -1.86 1.01
CA TRP A 149 2.30 -0.74 0.09
C TRP A 149 3.79 -0.56 -0.26
N PHE A 150 4.04 -0.29 -1.54
CA PHE A 150 5.34 0.13 -2.08
C PHE A 150 5.19 1.53 -2.62
N ASN A 151 5.83 2.49 -1.96
CA ASN A 151 5.71 3.92 -2.27
C ASN A 151 6.33 4.26 -3.63
N ASN A 152 5.63 5.13 -4.38
CA ASN A 152 6.13 5.60 -5.68
C ASN A 152 7.37 6.48 -5.48
N LEU A 153 7.27 7.55 -4.69
CA LEU A 153 8.35 8.51 -4.45
C LEU A 153 9.06 8.26 -3.11
N GLY A 154 10.36 8.55 -3.05
CA GLY A 154 11.16 8.46 -1.82
C GLY A 154 12.03 7.21 -1.73
N ASN A 155 12.35 6.78 -0.51
CA ASN A 155 13.15 5.57 -0.30
C ASN A 155 12.41 4.35 -0.87
N ARG A 156 13.15 3.33 -1.32
CA ARG A 156 12.52 2.06 -1.71
C ARG A 156 12.17 1.30 -0.44
N GLU A 157 10.90 1.35 -0.05
CA GLU A 157 10.41 0.82 1.21
C GLU A 157 9.24 -0.16 0.97
N MET A 158 8.90 -0.92 2.00
CA MET A 158 7.71 -1.76 2.04
C MET A 158 6.97 -1.45 3.34
N TYR A 159 5.72 -1.06 3.22
CA TYR A 159 4.81 -0.84 4.34
C TYR A 159 3.93 -2.08 4.52
N MET A 160 3.64 -2.43 5.76
CA MET A 160 2.72 -3.51 6.07
C MET A 160 2.02 -3.24 7.40
N ASN A 161 0.69 -3.19 7.39
CA ASN A 161 -0.11 -3.20 8.61
C ASN A 161 -1.09 -4.37 8.56
N CYS A 162 -1.28 -5.03 9.70
CA CYS A 162 -2.13 -6.22 9.78
C CYS A 162 -3.20 -6.08 10.85
N ALA A 163 -4.41 -6.50 10.53
CA ALA A 163 -5.53 -6.55 11.45
C ALA A 163 -6.07 -7.98 11.56
N VAL A 164 -6.57 -8.33 12.73
CA VAL A 164 -7.23 -9.62 12.94
C VAL A 164 -8.70 -9.49 12.58
N VAL A 165 -9.19 -10.43 11.78
CA VAL A 165 -10.58 -10.46 11.29
C VAL A 165 -11.15 -11.86 11.47
N VAL A 166 -12.45 -11.93 11.72
CA VAL A 166 -13.20 -13.19 11.60
C VAL A 166 -13.60 -13.33 10.13
N ILE A 167 -13.40 -14.53 9.58
CA ILE A 167 -14.00 -14.96 8.33
C ILE A 167 -15.09 -15.98 8.65
N GLU A 168 -16.34 -15.59 8.43
CA GLU A 168 -17.49 -16.46 8.47
C GLU A 168 -17.57 -17.25 7.17
N GLY A 169 -17.86 -18.55 7.27
CA GLY A 169 -18.01 -19.42 6.11
C GLY A 169 -19.17 -18.98 5.21
N SER A 170 -19.03 -19.23 3.91
CA SER A 170 -20.13 -18.97 2.96
C SER A 170 -21.24 -20.02 3.10
N SER A 171 -22.50 -19.60 3.00
CA SER A 171 -23.66 -20.49 2.85
C SER A 171 -23.82 -21.03 1.42
N GLY A 172 -22.98 -20.60 0.47
CA GLY A 172 -22.91 -21.10 -0.90
C GLY A 172 -21.51 -20.93 -1.48
N GLY A 173 -20.86 -22.03 -1.89
CA GLY A 173 -19.48 -22.02 -2.38
C GLY A 173 -19.26 -21.01 -3.51
N GLY A 174 -18.29 -20.11 -3.34
CA GLY A 174 -17.98 -19.07 -4.32
C GLY A 174 -17.52 -19.65 -5.65
N SER A 175 -18.05 -19.13 -6.75
CA SER A 175 -17.58 -19.40 -8.11
C SER A 175 -16.40 -18.48 -8.48
N ASP A 176 -15.40 -18.38 -7.60
CA ASP A 176 -14.23 -17.56 -7.90
C ASP A 176 -13.46 -18.16 -9.08
N ARG A 177 -12.87 -17.27 -9.89
CA ARG A 177 -12.04 -17.69 -11.05
C ARG A 177 -10.81 -18.48 -10.62
N VAL A 178 -10.28 -18.17 -9.44
CA VAL A 178 -9.11 -18.80 -8.82
C VAL A 178 -9.44 -19.07 -7.37
N SER A 179 -9.20 -20.31 -6.92
CA SER A 179 -9.42 -20.71 -5.54
C SER A 179 -8.56 -19.89 -4.58
N PHE A 180 -9.00 -19.73 -3.34
CA PHE A 180 -8.22 -18.99 -2.32
C PHE A 180 -6.79 -19.55 -2.17
N ASP A 181 -6.64 -20.87 -2.17
CA ASP A 181 -5.34 -21.53 -1.98
C ASP A 181 -4.42 -21.44 -3.21
N ASP A 182 -4.99 -21.27 -4.41
CA ASP A 182 -4.24 -21.08 -5.66
C ASP A 182 -3.90 -19.60 -5.92
N ARG A 183 -4.43 -18.66 -5.12
CA ARG A 183 -4.10 -17.25 -5.26
C ARG A 183 -2.62 -16.99 -4.93
N PRO A 184 -2.03 -15.94 -5.53
CA PRO A 184 -0.63 -15.64 -5.34
C PRO A 184 -0.25 -15.39 -3.89
N GLY A 185 0.99 -15.71 -3.56
CA GLY A 185 1.61 -15.23 -2.33
C GLY A 185 1.73 -13.71 -2.33
N LEU A 186 1.77 -13.12 -1.14
CA LEU A 186 2.04 -11.69 -0.96
C LEU A 186 3.36 -11.29 -1.63
N PHE A 187 3.34 -10.26 -2.47
CA PHE A 187 4.56 -9.73 -3.06
C PHE A 187 5.41 -9.03 -1.98
N THR A 188 6.71 -9.32 -1.97
CA THR A 188 7.67 -8.74 -1.02
C THR A 188 8.87 -8.18 -1.76
N ALA A 189 9.30 -6.97 -1.38
CA ALA A 189 10.48 -6.30 -1.92
C ALA A 189 11.02 -5.33 -0.87
N ASN A 190 12.22 -4.78 -1.09
CA ASN A 190 12.81 -3.71 -0.27
C ASN A 190 13.09 -4.07 1.20
N ILE A 191 13.02 -5.35 1.56
CA ILE A 191 13.23 -5.86 2.93
C ILE A 191 14.40 -6.85 2.99
N GLY A 192 15.47 -6.59 2.23
CA GLY A 192 16.68 -7.41 2.24
C GLY A 192 16.55 -8.76 1.54
N ASN A 193 15.45 -9.00 0.83
CA ASN A 193 15.15 -10.26 0.15
C ASN A 193 15.72 -10.38 -1.28
N GLY A 194 16.51 -9.39 -1.73
CA GLY A 194 17.08 -9.35 -3.08
C GLY A 194 16.12 -8.93 -4.19
N CYS A 195 14.87 -8.59 -3.86
CA CYS A 195 13.91 -7.94 -4.77
C CYS A 195 13.80 -6.44 -4.44
N ARG A 196 13.81 -5.59 -5.48
CA ARG A 196 13.77 -4.14 -5.32
C ARG A 196 12.80 -3.49 -6.29
N THR A 197 11.98 -2.58 -5.78
CA THR A 197 11.10 -1.75 -6.62
C THR A 197 11.88 -0.64 -7.32
N VAL A 198 11.41 -0.21 -8.48
CA VAL A 198 12.03 0.87 -9.26
C VAL A 198 11.72 2.22 -8.59
N ASP A 199 12.66 3.16 -8.67
CA ASP A 199 12.47 4.50 -8.10
C ASP A 199 11.44 5.32 -8.90
N SER A 200 10.65 6.12 -8.20
CA SER A 200 9.68 7.06 -8.80
C SER A 200 8.70 6.38 -9.77
N ALA A 201 8.28 5.15 -9.45
CA ALA A 201 7.37 4.34 -10.26
C ALA A 201 6.41 3.52 -9.38
N ASP A 202 5.19 3.34 -9.87
CA ASP A 202 4.26 2.35 -9.32
C ASP A 202 4.74 0.94 -9.66
N VAL A 203 4.53 -0.03 -8.78
CA VAL A 203 4.97 -1.41 -8.99
C VAL A 203 3.97 -2.15 -9.87
N LYS A 204 4.46 -2.74 -10.96
CA LYS A 204 3.74 -3.78 -11.70
C LYS A 204 4.01 -5.09 -10.98
N TYR A 205 3.00 -5.69 -10.35
CA TYR A 205 3.21 -6.94 -9.62
C TYR A 205 3.51 -8.05 -10.63
N PRO A 206 4.55 -8.88 -10.41
CA PRO A 206 4.78 -10.05 -11.26
C PRO A 206 3.58 -10.99 -11.27
N ASP A 207 2.90 -11.10 -10.13
CA ASP A 207 1.71 -11.93 -9.97
C ASP A 207 0.65 -11.19 -9.15
N PRO A 208 -0.21 -10.37 -9.80
CA PRO A 208 -1.19 -9.54 -9.10
C PRO A 208 -2.40 -10.33 -8.59
N GLY A 209 -2.59 -11.58 -9.04
CA GLY A 209 -3.81 -12.36 -8.81
C GLY A 209 -4.94 -12.00 -9.80
N PRO A 210 -6.12 -12.62 -9.63
CA PRO A 210 -7.23 -12.46 -10.59
C PRO A 210 -7.97 -11.12 -10.47
N ASP A 211 -7.78 -10.39 -9.36
CA ASP A 211 -8.46 -9.12 -9.06
C ASP A 211 -7.41 -8.01 -8.95
N VAL A 212 -7.34 -7.18 -10.00
CA VAL A 212 -6.33 -6.11 -10.11
C VAL A 212 -6.94 -4.84 -10.69
N ASP A 213 -6.66 -3.71 -10.02
CA ASP A 213 -6.90 -2.38 -10.56
C ASP A 213 -5.59 -1.77 -11.05
N SER A 214 -5.59 -1.21 -12.26
CA SER A 214 -4.45 -0.48 -12.82
C SER A 214 -4.81 0.99 -12.97
N ASN A 215 -4.04 1.86 -12.31
CA ASN A 215 -4.25 3.31 -12.35
C ASN A 215 -2.97 4.03 -12.77
N GLY A 216 -2.77 4.15 -14.08
CA GLY A 216 -1.59 4.78 -14.66
C GLY A 216 -0.51 3.78 -15.07
N SER A 217 0.73 4.26 -15.18
CA SER A 217 1.87 3.45 -15.61
C SER A 217 2.54 2.80 -14.41
N SER A 218 2.75 1.49 -14.48
CA SER A 218 3.49 0.71 -13.49
C SER A 218 4.68 0.00 -14.11
N THR A 219 5.72 -0.24 -13.31
CA THR A 219 7.00 -0.81 -13.74
C THR A 219 7.31 -2.10 -12.98
N PRO A 220 7.72 -3.18 -13.66
CA PRO A 220 8.11 -4.41 -12.99
C PRO A 220 9.28 -4.18 -12.01
N PRO A 221 9.31 -4.87 -10.86
CA PRO A 221 10.42 -4.80 -9.93
C PRO A 221 11.67 -5.49 -10.52
N THR A 222 12.82 -5.27 -9.87
CA THR A 222 14.12 -5.78 -10.33
C THR A 222 14.76 -6.69 -9.27
N GLY A 223 15.54 -7.68 -9.72
CA GLY A 223 16.19 -8.66 -8.84
C GLY A 223 15.36 -9.93 -8.67
N SER A 224 15.47 -10.56 -7.50
CA SER A 224 14.86 -11.87 -7.20
C SER A 224 13.40 -11.74 -6.75
N CYS A 225 12.52 -11.30 -7.65
CA CYS A 225 11.16 -10.87 -7.33
C CYS A 225 10.06 -11.93 -7.47
N GLY A 226 10.43 -13.21 -7.48
CA GLY A 226 9.50 -14.30 -7.79
C GLY A 226 9.12 -14.34 -9.27
N ALA A 227 8.49 -15.42 -9.70
CA ALA A 227 8.02 -15.58 -11.08
C ALA A 227 6.59 -15.08 -11.23
N GLU A 228 6.27 -14.51 -12.40
CA GLU A 228 4.89 -14.27 -12.83
C GLU A 228 4.17 -15.62 -12.90
N SER A 229 3.15 -15.86 -12.06
CA SER A 229 2.37 -17.09 -12.21
C SER A 229 1.49 -16.95 -13.46
N SER A 230 2.01 -17.44 -14.58
CA SER A 230 1.19 -17.70 -15.75
C SER A 230 0.24 -18.84 -15.41
N SER A 231 -1.00 -18.49 -15.07
CA SER A 231 -2.12 -19.41 -15.07
C SER A 231 -2.43 -19.81 -16.53
N GLY A 232 -1.58 -20.67 -17.08
CA GLY A 232 -1.70 -21.26 -18.41
C GLY A 232 -1.04 -22.64 -18.40
N ARG A 233 -1.83 -23.69 -18.17
CA ARG A 233 -1.38 -25.09 -18.30
C ARG A 233 -0.98 -25.37 -19.75
N GLY A 234 0.31 -25.30 -20.05
CA GLY A 234 0.95 -25.94 -21.20
C GLY A 234 1.79 -27.13 -20.72
N SER A 235 1.51 -28.32 -21.25
CA SER A 235 2.27 -29.56 -20.99
C SER A 235 3.75 -29.46 -21.42
N PRO A 236 4.64 -30.32 -20.89
CA PRO A 236 6.08 -30.12 -20.94
C PRO A 236 6.67 -30.48 -22.31
N GLY A 237 7.31 -29.50 -22.96
CA GLY A 237 8.22 -29.71 -24.08
C GLY A 237 9.68 -29.63 -23.61
N SER A 238 10.41 -30.72 -23.73
CA SER A 238 11.85 -30.79 -23.45
C SER A 238 12.68 -30.03 -24.50
N GLY A 239 13.74 -29.36 -24.04
CA GLY A 239 14.95 -29.13 -24.82
C GLY A 239 15.41 -27.67 -24.93
N GLY A 240 16.66 -27.40 -24.53
CA GLY A 240 17.44 -26.29 -25.08
C GLY A 240 18.17 -25.37 -24.10
N ASN A 241 19.44 -25.70 -23.89
CA ASN A 241 20.49 -25.03 -23.15
C ASN A 241 20.70 -23.50 -23.38
N ALA A 242 21.09 -22.83 -22.29
CA ALA A 242 22.03 -21.70 -22.15
C ALA A 242 21.83 -20.35 -22.89
N GLY A 243 21.77 -19.29 -22.08
CA GLY A 243 22.08 -17.91 -22.46
C GLY A 243 22.34 -17.04 -21.23
N SER A 244 23.55 -17.14 -20.65
CA SER A 244 24.02 -16.26 -19.57
C SER A 244 24.36 -14.89 -20.14
N CYS A 245 23.69 -13.83 -19.68
CA CYS A 245 24.13 -12.46 -19.90
C CYS A 245 24.81 -11.96 -18.62
N SER A 246 26.14 -11.96 -18.66
CA SER A 246 27.01 -11.31 -17.69
C SER A 246 26.90 -9.79 -17.86
N GLY A 247 26.29 -9.12 -16.88
CA GLY A 247 26.32 -7.67 -16.73
C GLY A 247 27.17 -7.30 -15.53
N THR A 248 28.30 -6.65 -15.79
CA THR A 248 29.27 -6.15 -14.79
C THR A 248 28.57 -5.38 -13.66
N GLY A 249 28.74 -5.88 -12.43
CA GLY A 249 28.15 -5.30 -11.23
C GLY A 249 28.58 -3.84 -11.03
N LYS A 250 27.58 -2.96 -10.92
CA LYS A 250 27.74 -1.66 -10.28
C LYS A 250 27.30 -1.82 -8.83
N THR A 251 28.25 -1.73 -7.91
CA THR A 251 27.97 -1.47 -6.50
C THR A 251 27.32 -0.10 -6.37
N TRP A 252 26.07 -0.05 -5.93
CA TRP A 252 25.33 1.20 -5.70
C TRP A 252 25.02 1.38 -4.22
N THR A 253 25.41 2.54 -3.69
CA THR A 253 25.13 3.00 -2.33
C THR A 253 23.72 3.59 -2.25
N PRO A 254 22.91 3.30 -1.22
CA PRO A 254 21.60 3.90 -1.03
C PRO A 254 21.68 5.43 -0.77
N GLY A 255 20.86 6.23 -1.48
CA GLY A 255 20.42 7.55 -0.98
C GLY A 255 20.60 8.82 -1.82
N ASN A 256 20.86 8.81 -3.14
CA ASN A 256 21.33 10.06 -3.80
C ASN A 256 20.73 10.44 -5.17
N ASP A 257 19.89 9.64 -5.82
CA ASP A 257 19.51 9.91 -7.22
C ASP A 257 18.16 10.67 -7.37
N TRP A 258 17.97 11.73 -6.59
CA TRP A 258 16.74 12.55 -6.64
C TRP A 258 16.61 13.32 -7.97
N PRO A 259 15.41 13.37 -8.59
CA PRO A 259 15.13 14.29 -9.68
C PRO A 259 15.32 15.76 -9.27
N SER A 260 15.88 16.60 -10.15
CA SER A 260 16.28 17.98 -9.82
C SER A 260 15.15 18.91 -9.37
N TRP A 261 13.89 18.55 -9.62
CA TRP A 261 12.71 19.32 -9.19
C TRP A 261 12.28 18.99 -7.75
N PHE A 262 12.77 17.90 -7.16
CA PHE A 262 12.52 17.54 -5.77
C PHE A 262 13.63 18.12 -4.88
N GLN A 263 13.59 19.44 -4.66
CA GLN A 263 14.36 20.06 -3.59
C GLN A 263 13.52 20.08 -2.31
N SER A 264 14.01 19.47 -1.24
CA SER A 264 13.52 19.69 0.12
C SER A 264 13.83 21.14 0.52
N GLY A 265 12.96 22.06 0.13
CA GLY A 265 13.11 23.50 0.37
C GLY A 265 11.74 24.14 0.58
N THR A 266 11.55 24.69 1.77
CA THR A 266 10.43 25.54 2.24
C THR A 266 9.76 26.36 1.13
N PRO A 267 8.41 26.42 1.06
CA PRO A 267 7.73 27.27 0.09
C PRO A 267 8.04 28.75 0.37
N LYS A 268 8.59 29.46 -0.61
CA LYS A 268 8.53 30.92 -0.64
C LYS A 268 7.08 31.31 -0.92
N MET A 269 6.39 31.81 0.11
CA MET A 269 5.08 32.45 -0.01
C MET A 269 5.20 33.67 -0.93
N ALA A 270 4.70 33.55 -2.16
CA ALA A 270 4.42 34.71 -3.00
C ALA A 270 3.10 35.33 -2.51
N GLY A 271 3.17 36.59 -2.11
CA GLY A 271 2.08 37.30 -1.45
C GLY A 271 0.85 37.45 -2.34
N TYR A 272 -0.31 37.10 -1.79
CA TYR A 272 -1.58 37.70 -2.16
C TYR A 272 -2.31 38.10 -0.88
N SER A 273 -2.70 39.37 -0.85
CA SER A 273 -3.45 40.05 0.20
C SER A 273 -4.83 39.41 0.40
N TYR A 274 -5.13 39.01 1.64
CA TYR A 274 -6.45 38.57 2.05
C TYR A 274 -7.43 39.77 2.07
N LEU A 275 -8.41 39.75 1.17
CA LEU A 275 -9.69 40.41 1.40
C LEU A 275 -10.71 39.33 1.74
N SER A 276 -11.25 39.43 2.95
CA SER A 276 -12.34 38.63 3.49
C SER A 276 -13.61 38.71 2.63
N PRO A 277 -14.38 37.61 2.48
CA PRO A 277 -15.79 37.72 2.14
C PRO A 277 -16.70 37.21 3.26
N GLN A 278 -17.69 38.05 3.56
CA GLN A 278 -18.90 37.68 4.30
C GLN A 278 -19.78 36.76 3.44
N PHE A 279 -20.62 35.99 4.15
CA PHE A 279 -21.72 35.16 3.68
C PHE A 279 -22.45 35.67 2.43
N VAL A 280 -22.61 34.81 1.42
CA VAL A 280 -23.76 34.81 0.50
C VAL A 280 -24.14 33.36 0.17
N VAL A 281 -25.42 33.05 0.40
CA VAL A 281 -26.11 31.80 0.03
C VAL A 281 -26.82 32.06 -1.29
N ILE A 282 -26.54 31.30 -2.37
CA ILE A 282 -27.44 31.17 -3.56
C ILE A 282 -27.33 29.77 -4.20
N GLN A 283 -28.48 29.28 -4.67
CA GLN A 283 -28.87 27.98 -5.21
C GLN A 283 -28.27 27.54 -6.58
N ILE A 284 -28.23 26.21 -6.74
CA ILE A 284 -28.54 25.29 -7.88
C ILE A 284 -28.92 25.90 -9.26
N LEU A 285 -28.23 25.48 -10.34
CA LEU A 285 -28.77 24.84 -11.59
C LEU A 285 -27.71 24.63 -12.71
N ASP A 286 -27.70 23.40 -13.24
CA ASP A 286 -27.41 22.85 -14.59
C ASP A 286 -26.11 23.05 -15.42
N ILE A 287 -25.50 21.88 -15.71
CA ILE A 287 -25.13 21.27 -17.03
C ILE A 287 -24.42 22.14 -18.09
N VAL A 288 -23.20 21.73 -18.52
CA VAL A 288 -22.90 21.33 -19.93
C VAL A 288 -21.66 20.41 -20.00
N SER A 289 -21.79 19.36 -20.81
CA SER A 289 -20.76 18.41 -21.24
C SER A 289 -19.77 19.07 -22.23
N PHE A 290 -18.50 18.63 -22.21
CA PHE A 290 -17.59 18.75 -23.35
C PHE A 290 -16.74 17.48 -23.46
N ASP A 291 -16.99 16.72 -24.54
CA ASP A 291 -16.13 15.65 -25.02
C ASP A 291 -14.83 16.22 -25.60
N ALA A 292 -13.69 15.69 -25.16
CA ALA A 292 -12.42 15.87 -25.85
C ALA A 292 -11.73 14.51 -26.00
N VAL A 293 -11.80 13.98 -27.22
CA VAL A 293 -11.08 12.80 -27.68
C VAL A 293 -9.60 13.17 -27.81
N ILE A 294 -8.72 12.50 -27.07
CA ILE A 294 -7.26 12.59 -27.25
C ILE A 294 -6.77 11.26 -27.81
N SER A 295 -6.28 11.29 -29.05
CA SER A 295 -5.64 10.16 -29.73
C SER A 295 -4.24 9.92 -29.14
N ALA A 296 -3.93 8.67 -28.81
CA ALA A 296 -2.59 8.24 -28.39
C ALA A 296 -1.61 8.15 -29.60
N PRO A 297 -0.32 8.46 -29.41
CA PRO A 297 0.72 8.21 -30.42
C PRO A 297 1.14 6.72 -30.44
N PRO A 298 1.62 6.19 -31.58
CA PRO A 298 2.03 4.79 -31.71
C PRO A 298 3.37 4.49 -31.01
N PRO A 299 3.62 3.23 -30.60
CA PRO A 299 4.86 2.83 -29.92
C PRO A 299 6.07 2.82 -30.87
N PRO A 300 7.30 3.04 -30.35
CA PRO A 300 8.51 2.93 -31.15
C PRO A 300 8.84 1.46 -31.50
N ASP A 301 9.19 1.28 -32.77
CA ASP A 301 9.65 0.04 -33.40
C ASP A 301 11.04 -0.35 -32.85
N CYS A 302 11.16 -1.54 -32.30
CA CYS A 302 12.43 -2.15 -31.91
C CYS A 302 12.81 -3.18 -32.97
N THR A 303 13.53 -2.74 -34.01
CA THR A 303 14.26 -3.64 -34.91
C THR A 303 15.76 -3.59 -34.59
N THR A 304 16.25 -4.80 -34.24
CA THR A 304 17.62 -5.33 -34.14
C THR A 304 18.61 -4.71 -33.17
#